data_AF-A0A1R1XED5-F1
#
_entry.id   AF-A0A1R1XED5-F1
#
_cell.length_a   1.000
_cell.length_b   1.000
_cell.length_c   1.000
_cell.angle_alpha   90.00
_cell.angle_beta   90.00
_cell.angle_gamma   90.00
#
_symmetry.space_group_name_H-M   'P 1'
#
loop_
_entity.id
_entity.type
_entity.pdbx_description
1 polymer ?
#
loop_
_entity_poly.entity_id
_entity_poly.type
_entity_poly.pdbx_seq_one_letter_code
_entity_poly.pdbx_strand_id
1 'polypeptide(L)'
;NLTEGGHATTFIQFLYSIAIIFSVPLQLFPAIRILEDNMFTKSGKRNNMVKWQKNVFRLGLCLLVAATSIFVSEQLDEFVSIIGSFACVPLSFIYPSIFHYYAIDTNSRATKIKDICLFIFGIFTMFYVTNLTLTHWGKGTPPVDQCPNTNYAFKF
;
A
#
# COMPACT_ATOMS: atom_id res chain seq x y z
N ASN A 1 -5.22 24.80 12.61
CA ASN A 1 -5.70 24.79 14.00
C ASN A 1 -7.21 24.64 13.97
N LEU A 2 -7.70 23.42 13.72
CA LEU A 2 -9.12 23.08 13.85
C LEU A 2 -9.24 22.49 15.25
N THR A 3 -10.05 23.11 16.10
CA THR A 3 -10.25 22.69 17.49
C THR A 3 -10.74 21.24 17.54
N GLU A 4 -9.93 20.35 18.13
CA GLU A 4 -10.37 19.00 18.49
C GLU A 4 -11.60 19.11 19.40
N GLY A 5 -12.74 18.58 18.95
CA GLY A 5 -14.02 18.63 19.66
C GLY A 5 -15.13 19.42 18.94
N GLY A 6 -14.85 20.07 17.81
CA GLY A 6 -15.89 20.69 16.98
C GLY A 6 -16.69 19.64 16.19
N HIS A 7 -18.00 19.84 16.03
CA HIS A 7 -18.89 18.96 15.24
C HIS A 7 -18.35 18.64 13.83
N ALA A 8 -17.60 19.57 13.23
CA ALA A 8 -16.96 19.39 11.93
C ALA A 8 -15.84 18.32 11.92
N THR A 9 -15.03 18.24 12.98
CA THR A 9 -13.92 17.27 13.06
C THR A 9 -14.44 15.85 13.21
N THR A 10 -15.43 15.63 14.08
CA THR A 10 -16.13 14.35 14.24
C THR A 10 -16.83 13.93 12.94
N PHE A 11 -17.45 14.87 12.22
CA PHE A 11 -18.07 14.59 10.92
C PHE A 11 -17.03 14.12 9.88
N ILE A 12 -15.87 14.77 9.80
CA ILE A 12 -14.78 14.37 8.89
C ILE A 12 -14.21 13.00 9.29
N GLN A 13 -13.98 12.75 10.58
CA GLN A 13 -13.51 11.46 11.08
C GLN A 13 -14.49 10.33 10.76
N PHE A 14 -15.79 10.57 10.96
CA PHE A 14 -16.84 9.62 10.60
C PHE A 14 -16.85 9.29 9.10
N LEU A 15 -16.78 10.32 8.24
CA LEU A 15 -16.69 10.14 6.79
C LEU A 15 -15.41 9.38 6.39
N TYR A 16 -14.29 9.65 7.06
CA TYR A 16 -13.03 8.95 6.82
C TYR A 16 -13.14 7.46 7.12
N SER A 17 -13.72 7.08 8.27
CA SER A 17 -13.93 5.66 8.62
C SER A 17 -14.82 4.94 7.59
N ILE A 18 -15.90 5.58 7.13
CA ILE A 18 -16.75 5.03 6.05
C ILE A 18 -15.97 4.90 4.74
N ALA A 19 -15.14 5.87 4.39
CA ALA A 19 -14.33 5.82 3.17
C ALA A 19 -13.36 4.63 3.21
N ILE A 20 -12.64 4.42 4.31
CA ILE A 20 -11.69 3.31 4.46
C ILE A 20 -12.40 1.95 4.42
N ILE A 21 -13.58 1.81 5.07
CA ILE A 21 -14.33 0.54 5.07
C ILE A 21 -14.75 0.11 3.65
N PHE A 22 -14.98 1.08 2.75
CA PHE A 22 -15.33 0.82 1.36
C PHE A 22 -14.11 0.71 0.44
N SER A 23 -13.05 1.46 0.71
CA SER A 23 -11.84 1.48 -0.14
C SER A 23 -11.04 0.18 -0.05
N VAL A 24 -10.86 -0.36 1.16
CA VAL A 24 -10.09 -1.60 1.38
C VAL A 24 -10.65 -2.80 0.59
N PRO A 25 -11.95 -3.13 0.62
CA PRO A 25 -12.47 -4.26 -0.16
C PRO A 25 -12.38 -4.02 -1.67
N LEU A 26 -12.54 -2.78 -2.15
CA LEU A 26 -12.41 -2.45 -3.57
C LEU A 26 -10.97 -2.55 -4.08
N GLN A 27 -9.99 -2.13 -3.28
CA GLN A 27 -8.56 -2.23 -3.62
C GLN A 27 -8.06 -3.67 -3.53
N LEU A 28 -8.65 -4.49 -2.66
CA LEU A 28 -8.29 -5.90 -2.54
C LEU A 28 -8.77 -6.73 -3.76
N PHE A 29 -9.83 -6.30 -4.46
CA PHE A 29 -10.32 -6.99 -5.66
C PHE A 29 -9.28 -7.15 -6.77
N PRO A 30 -8.57 -6.08 -7.22
CA PRO A 30 -7.51 -6.22 -8.21
C PRO A 30 -6.30 -7.00 -7.69
N ALA A 31 -5.99 -6.93 -6.40
CA ALA A 31 -4.89 -7.72 -5.82
C ALA A 31 -5.22 -9.21 -5.80
N ILE A 32 -6.41 -9.60 -5.33
CA ILE A 32 -6.84 -11.00 -5.26
C ILE A 32 -6.90 -11.63 -6.64
N ARG A 33 -7.49 -10.96 -7.64
CA ARG A 33 -7.61 -11.55 -8.99
C ARG A 33 -6.23 -11.82 -9.62
N ILE A 34 -5.25 -10.94 -9.40
CA ILE A 34 -3.89 -11.11 -9.94
C ILE A 34 -3.18 -12.25 -9.20
N LEU A 35 -3.34 -12.33 -7.89
CA LEU A 35 -2.69 -13.36 -7.08
C LEU A 35 -3.32 -14.74 -7.30
N GLU A 36 -4.64 -14.81 -7.49
CA GLU A 36 -5.37 -16.04 -7.84
C GLU A 36 -4.94 -16.57 -9.21
N ASP A 37 -4.77 -15.70 -10.21
CA ASP A 37 -4.32 -16.08 -11.55
C ASP A 37 -2.87 -16.59 -11.56
N ASN A 38 -1.98 -15.96 -10.76
CA ASN A 38 -0.61 -16.42 -10.59
C ASN A 38 -0.51 -17.75 -9.83
N MET A 39 -1.36 -17.98 -8.83
CA MET A 39 -1.26 -19.16 -7.96
C MET A 39 -2.06 -20.37 -8.48
N PHE A 40 -3.10 -20.18 -9.29
CA PHE A 40 -3.95 -21.24 -9.83
C PHE A 40 -4.08 -21.19 -11.35
N THR A 41 -3.04 -21.69 -12.05
CA THR A 41 -3.04 -21.81 -13.53
C THR A 41 -4.12 -22.76 -14.10
N LYS A 42 -4.73 -23.64 -13.28
CA LYS A 42 -5.76 -24.59 -13.75
C LYS A 42 -7.13 -24.33 -13.15
N SER A 43 -8.02 -23.80 -13.97
CA SER A 43 -9.46 -23.73 -13.73
C SER A 43 -10.10 -25.13 -13.78
N GLY A 44 -10.04 -25.85 -12.66
CA GLY A 44 -10.80 -27.08 -12.45
C GLY A 44 -12.27 -26.76 -12.13
N LYS A 45 -13.09 -26.58 -13.17
CA LYS A 45 -14.51 -26.13 -13.11
C LYS A 45 -15.48 -26.94 -12.22
N ARG A 46 -15.07 -28.00 -11.50
CA ARG A 46 -15.99 -28.90 -10.77
C ARG A 46 -15.54 -29.37 -9.37
N ASN A 47 -14.57 -28.72 -8.71
CA ASN A 47 -14.19 -29.11 -7.34
C ASN A 47 -14.56 -28.04 -6.30
N ASN A 48 -15.38 -28.42 -5.31
CA ASN A 48 -15.67 -27.59 -4.11
C ASN A 48 -14.40 -27.22 -3.33
N MET A 49 -13.35 -28.05 -3.43
CA MET A 49 -12.05 -27.81 -2.81
C MET A 49 -11.36 -26.56 -3.38
N VAL A 50 -11.47 -26.33 -4.70
CA VAL A 50 -10.93 -25.12 -5.36
C VAL A 50 -11.75 -23.87 -4.98
N LYS A 51 -13.07 -24.00 -4.73
CA LYS A 51 -13.90 -22.89 -4.22
C LYS A 51 -13.52 -22.50 -2.79
N TRP A 52 -13.28 -23.49 -1.93
CA TRP A 52 -12.82 -23.25 -0.56
C TRP A 52 -11.42 -22.64 -0.54
N GLN A 53 -10.51 -23.11 -1.38
CA GLN A 53 -9.17 -22.50 -1.51
C GLN A 53 -9.24 -21.02 -1.90
N LYS A 54 -10.16 -20.62 -2.79
CA LYS A 54 -10.38 -19.20 -3.14
C LYS A 54 -10.91 -18.37 -1.98
N ASN A 55 -11.82 -18.93 -1.16
CA ASN A 55 -12.34 -18.23 0.02
C ASN A 55 -11.31 -18.14 1.15
N VAL A 56 -10.58 -19.22 1.40
CA VAL A 56 -9.48 -19.27 2.39
C VAL A 56 -8.37 -18.31 2.02
N PHE A 57 -8.05 -18.17 0.73
CA PHE A 57 -7.05 -17.22 0.28
C PHE A 57 -7.44 -15.76 0.57
N ARG A 58 -8.71 -15.40 0.35
CA ARG A 58 -9.26 -14.08 0.69
C ARG A 58 -9.20 -13.81 2.19
N LEU A 59 -9.64 -14.77 3.00
CA LEU A 59 -9.58 -14.66 4.46
C LEU A 59 -8.14 -14.60 4.97
N GLY A 60 -7.23 -15.39 4.38
CA GLY A 60 -5.80 -15.38 4.70
C GLY A 60 -5.16 -14.02 4.45
N LEU A 61 -5.39 -13.40 3.30
CA LEU A 61 -4.90 -12.05 3.00
C LEU A 61 -5.43 -11.01 4.00
N CYS A 62 -6.74 -11.02 4.31
CA CYS A 62 -7.30 -10.10 5.30
C CYS A 62 -6.73 -10.33 6.70
N LEU A 63 -6.52 -11.59 7.11
CA LEU A 63 -5.91 -11.93 8.40
C LEU A 63 -4.45 -11.51 8.47
N LEU A 64 -3.68 -11.62 7.39
CA LEU A 64 -2.30 -11.12 7.33
C LEU A 64 -2.26 -9.60 7.52
N VAL A 65 -3.13 -8.86 6.83
CA VAL A 65 -3.23 -7.40 7.00
C VAL A 65 -3.63 -7.03 8.44
N ALA A 66 -4.61 -7.73 9.01
CA ALA A 66 -5.02 -7.53 10.40
C ALA A 66 -3.88 -7.85 11.39
N ALA A 67 -3.12 -8.93 11.16
CA ALA A 67 -1.97 -9.28 11.98
C ALA A 67 -0.88 -8.19 11.89
N THR A 68 -0.53 -7.74 10.68
CA THR A 68 0.46 -6.66 10.50
C THR A 68 0.00 -5.36 11.16
N SER A 69 -1.30 -5.06 11.15
CA SER A 69 -1.84 -3.87 11.83
C SER A 69 -1.67 -3.93 13.35
N ILE A 70 -1.75 -5.12 13.95
CA ILE A 70 -1.53 -5.30 15.40
C ILE A 70 -0.04 -5.15 15.73
N PHE A 71 0.85 -5.66 14.87
CA PHE A 71 2.30 -5.54 15.09
C PHE A 71 2.84 -4.12 14.89
N VAL A 72 2.18 -3.30 14.07
CA VAL A 72 2.72 -2.02 13.58
C VAL A 72 1.87 -0.83 14.05
N SER A 73 0.89 -1.03 14.94
CA SER A 73 -0.06 0.02 15.35
C SER A 73 0.61 1.30 15.88
N GLU A 74 1.80 1.20 16.47
CA GLU A 74 2.55 2.33 16.99
C GLU A 74 3.29 3.14 15.92
N GLN A 75 3.53 2.57 14.73
CA GLN A 75 4.39 3.11 13.66
C GLN A 75 3.78 2.85 12.26
N LEU A 76 2.46 3.05 12.13
CA LEU A 76 1.72 2.80 10.88
C LEU A 76 2.22 3.68 9.73
N ASP A 77 2.54 4.94 10.01
CA ASP A 77 2.97 5.91 9.01
C ASP A 77 4.36 5.54 8.45
N GLU A 78 5.28 5.10 9.31
CA GLU A 78 6.61 4.64 8.90
C GLU A 78 6.52 3.37 8.06
N PHE A 79 5.66 2.42 8.42
CA PHE A 79 5.48 1.19 7.64
C PHE A 79 4.90 1.45 6.25
N VAL A 80 3.90 2.32 6.13
CA VAL A 80 3.34 2.72 4.83
C VAL A 80 4.41 3.43 3.97
N SER A 81 5.27 4.24 4.58
CA SER A 81 6.40 4.88 3.88
C SER A 81 7.42 3.84 3.35
N ILE A 82 7.69 2.78 4.12
CA ILE A 82 8.53 1.67 3.64
C ILE A 82 7.85 0.94 2.47
N ILE A 83 6.57 0.57 2.61
CA ILE A 83 5.88 -0.14 1.52
C ILE A 83 5.81 0.71 0.24
N GLY A 84 5.65 2.02 0.37
CA GLY A 84 5.63 2.97 -0.75
C GLY A 84 6.99 3.10 -1.44
N SER A 85 8.08 3.18 -0.68
CA SER A 85 9.43 3.28 -1.24
C SER A 85 9.87 2.03 -2.00
N PHE A 86 9.48 0.84 -1.52
CA PHE A 86 9.79 -0.42 -2.18
C PHE A 86 8.84 -0.78 -3.33
N ALA A 87 7.54 -0.51 -3.21
CA ALA A 87 6.55 -0.95 -4.20
C ALA A 87 6.17 0.15 -5.20
N CYS A 88 5.79 1.34 -4.73
CA CYS A 88 5.19 2.38 -5.57
C CYS A 88 6.22 3.04 -6.50
N VAL A 89 7.43 3.31 -6.00
CA VAL A 89 8.49 3.98 -6.78
C VAL A 89 8.92 3.11 -7.97
N PRO A 90 9.29 1.83 -7.81
CA PRO A 90 9.61 0.99 -8.96
C PRO A 90 8.38 0.74 -9.85
N LEU A 91 7.19 0.50 -9.30
CA LEU A 91 5.99 0.29 -10.12
C LEU A 91 5.68 1.49 -11.02
N SER A 92 5.81 2.73 -10.52
CA SER A 92 5.52 3.92 -11.32
C SER A 92 6.56 4.21 -12.42
N PHE A 93 7.84 3.89 -12.20
CA PHE A 93 8.91 4.12 -13.19
C PHE A 93 9.16 2.92 -14.12
N ILE A 94 9.11 1.69 -13.62
CA ILE A 94 9.43 0.47 -14.37
C ILE A 94 8.24 0.01 -15.21
N TYR A 95 7.01 0.07 -14.70
CA TYR A 95 5.82 -0.37 -15.44
C TYR A 95 5.64 0.35 -16.80
N PRO A 96 5.75 1.69 -16.89
CA PRO A 96 5.62 2.36 -18.20
C PRO A 96 6.79 2.05 -19.14
N SER A 97 8.02 1.92 -18.64
CA SER A 97 9.20 1.59 -19.45
C SER A 97 9.13 0.19 -20.04
N ILE A 98 8.69 -0.78 -19.25
CA ILE A 98 8.46 -2.15 -19.71
C ILE A 98 7.36 -2.17 -20.77
N PHE A 99 6.22 -1.54 -20.50
CA PHE A 99 5.13 -1.52 -21.46
C PHE A 99 5.52 -0.82 -22.76
N HIS A 100 6.28 0.27 -22.71
CA HIS A 100 6.79 0.95 -23.89
C HIS A 100 7.74 0.06 -24.72
N TYR A 101 8.65 -0.65 -24.05
CA TYR A 101 9.58 -1.57 -24.69
C TYR A 101 8.89 -2.75 -25.39
N TYR A 102 7.80 -3.28 -24.79
CA TYR A 102 7.05 -4.40 -25.37
C TYR A 102 5.97 -3.97 -26.39
N ALA A 103 5.38 -2.78 -26.26
CA ALA A 103 4.29 -2.32 -27.13
C ALA A 103 4.77 -1.61 -28.40
N ILE A 104 5.98 -1.03 -28.41
CA ILE A 104 6.50 -0.24 -29.53
C ILE A 104 7.73 -0.96 -30.12
N ASP A 105 7.49 -1.70 -31.20
CA ASP A 105 8.53 -2.26 -32.08
C ASP A 105 9.08 -1.16 -33.02
N THR A 106 9.39 0.02 -32.47
CA THR A 106 10.02 1.11 -33.23
C THR A 106 11.52 1.08 -33.02
N ASN A 107 12.25 0.90 -34.11
CA ASN A 107 13.71 0.72 -34.18
C ASN A 107 14.53 1.98 -33.82
N SER A 108 13.93 2.98 -33.17
CA SER A 108 14.62 4.21 -32.81
C SER A 108 15.45 4.02 -31.54
N ARG A 109 16.77 4.16 -31.68
CA ARG A 109 17.73 4.02 -30.57
C ARG A 109 17.46 5.00 -29.42
N ALA A 110 16.89 6.17 -29.72
CA ALA A 110 16.55 7.18 -28.72
C ALA A 110 15.50 6.68 -27.71
N THR A 111 14.54 5.88 -28.17
CA THR A 111 13.51 5.30 -27.30
C THR A 111 14.10 4.29 -26.32
N LYS A 112 14.93 3.36 -26.82
CA LYS A 112 15.62 2.36 -25.99
C LYS A 112 16.51 2.99 -24.92
N ILE A 113 17.22 4.07 -25.27
CA ILE A 113 18.07 4.81 -24.32
C ILE A 113 17.20 5.43 -23.22
N LYS A 114 16.06 6.05 -23.57
CA LYS A 114 15.15 6.63 -22.57
C LYS A 114 14.56 5.59 -21.63
N ASP A 115 14.18 4.42 -22.13
CA ASP A 115 13.65 3.33 -21.30
C ASP A 115 14.71 2.81 -20.31
N ILE A 116 15.96 2.64 -20.78
CA ILE A 116 17.10 2.25 -19.95
C ILE A 116 17.42 3.32 -18.90
N CYS A 117 17.39 4.61 -19.27
CA CYS A 117 17.60 5.70 -18.34
C CYS A 117 16.52 5.73 -17.25
N LEU A 118 15.25 5.55 -17.60
CA LEU A 118 14.13 5.52 -16.63
C LEU A 118 14.23 4.31 -15.70
N PHE A 119 14.65 3.15 -16.21
CA PHE A 119 14.89 1.95 -15.41
C PHE A 119 16.01 2.16 -14.38
N ILE A 120 17.16 2.69 -14.81
CA ILE A 120 18.31 2.98 -13.92
C ILE A 120 17.93 4.04 -12.89
N PHE A 121 17.24 5.10 -13.32
CA PHE A 121 16.78 6.16 -12.44
C PHE A 121 15.77 5.64 -11.39
N GLY A 122 14.87 4.73 -11.78
CA GLY A 122 13.94 4.06 -10.87
C GLY A 122 14.65 3.24 -9.79
N ILE A 123 15.70 2.50 -10.16
CA ILE A 123 16.53 1.76 -9.20
C ILE A 123 17.25 2.73 -8.25
N PHE A 124 17.86 3.79 -8.78
CA PHE A 124 18.59 4.77 -7.97
C PHE A 124 17.66 5.49 -6.97
N THR A 125 16.49 5.91 -7.43
CA THR A 125 15.48 6.57 -6.58
C THR A 125 14.92 5.62 -5.52
N MET A 126 14.71 4.34 -5.83
CA MET A 126 14.32 3.33 -4.84
C MET A 126 15.36 3.21 -3.70
N PHE A 127 16.65 3.10 -4.02
CA PHE A 127 17.70 3.08 -3.01
C PHE A 127 17.74 4.39 -2.21
N TYR A 128 17.62 5.53 -2.88
CA TYR A 128 17.63 6.84 -2.22
C TYR A 128 16.48 6.98 -1.22
N VAL A 129 15.23 6.72 -1.65
CA VAL A 129 14.06 6.86 -0.79
C VAL A 129 14.03 5.81 0.33
N THR A 130 14.56 4.61 0.09
CA THR A 130 14.69 3.58 1.14
C THR A 130 15.66 4.04 2.23
N ASN A 131 16.81 4.58 1.85
CA ASN A 131 17.77 5.13 2.83
C ASN A 131 17.14 6.28 3.63
N LEU A 132 16.38 7.17 2.98
CA LEU A 132 15.64 8.21 3.67
C LEU A 132 14.66 7.62 4.69
N THR A 133 13.78 6.70 4.27
CA THR A 133 12.79 6.09 5.16
C THR A 133 13.44 5.37 6.35
N LEU A 134 14.55 4.64 6.13
CA LEU A 134 15.30 3.99 7.21
C LEU A 134 15.91 5.00 8.19
N THR A 135 16.40 6.14 7.72
CA THR A 135 16.95 7.17 8.62
C THR A 135 15.90 7.87 9.47
N HIS A 136 14.64 7.89 9.00
CA HIS A 136 13.50 8.45 9.72
C HIS A 136 12.82 7.42 10.65
N TRP A 137 13.06 6.13 10.43
CA TRP A 137 12.51 5.05 11.26
C TRP A 137 12.93 5.19 12.72
N GLY A 138 11.95 5.21 13.63
CA GLY A 138 12.17 5.30 15.07
C GLY A 138 12.64 6.66 15.60
N LYS A 139 12.77 7.68 14.74
CA LYS A 139 13.06 9.08 15.14
C LYS A 139 11.81 9.96 15.15
N GLY A 140 10.64 9.39 14.89
CA GLY A 140 9.37 10.09 15.03
C GLY A 140 9.24 10.58 16.47
N THR A 141 9.35 11.89 16.68
CA THR A 141 8.93 12.49 17.94
C THR A 141 7.45 12.16 18.12
N PRO A 142 7.02 11.66 19.30
CA PRO A 142 5.61 11.42 19.53
C PRO A 142 4.84 12.72 19.24
N PRO A 143 3.65 12.65 18.63
CA PRO A 143 2.84 13.82 18.41
C PRO A 143 2.71 14.57 19.73
N VAL A 144 3.01 15.87 19.72
CA VAL A 144 2.78 16.73 20.89
C VAL A 144 1.32 16.60 21.28
N ASP A 145 1.06 16.22 22.53
CA ASP A 145 -0.29 16.18 23.10
C ASP A 145 -0.97 17.54 22.84
N GLN A 146 -1.89 17.59 21.88
CA GLN A 146 -2.67 18.80 21.59
C GLN A 146 -3.80 19.01 22.60
N CYS A 147 -3.90 18.16 23.63
CA CYS A 147 -4.92 18.24 24.65
C CYS A 147 -4.54 19.26 25.74
N PRO A 148 -5.35 20.32 25.94
CA PRO A 148 -5.38 20.99 27.24
C PRO A 148 -6.08 20.01 28.21
N ASN A 149 -5.27 19.45 29.11
CA ASN A 149 -5.63 18.86 30.41
C ASN A 149 -7.14 18.80 30.69
N THR A 150 -7.80 17.78 30.17
CA THR A 150 -9.15 17.43 30.57
C THR A 150 -9.21 15.92 30.82
N ASN A 151 -9.42 15.62 32.10
CA ASN A 151 -9.43 14.30 32.70
C ASN A 151 -10.61 13.48 32.17
N TYR A 152 -10.42 12.81 31.04
CA TYR A 152 -11.23 11.65 30.67
C TYR A 152 -10.28 10.53 30.25
N ALA A 153 -9.92 9.73 31.25
CA ALA A 153 -9.35 8.42 31.06
C ALA A 153 -10.29 7.58 30.18
N PHE A 154 -9.97 7.43 28.90
CA PHE A 154 -10.46 6.32 28.09
C PHE A 154 -9.26 5.53 27.60
N LYS A 155 -8.96 4.52 28.42
CA LYS A 155 -8.01 3.46 28.20
C LYS A 155 -8.68 2.43 27.29
N PHE A 156 -8.27 2.32 26.04
CA PHE A 156 -8.23 1.09 25.24
C PHE A 156 -7.19 1.25 24.14
#